data_AF-A0A355UHS1-F1
#
_entry.id   AF-A0A355UHS1-F1
#
_cell.length_a   1.000
_cell.length_b   1.000
_cell.length_c   1.000
_cell.angle_alpha   90.00
_cell.angle_beta   90.00
_cell.angle_gamma   90.00
#
_symmetry.space_group_name_H-M   'P 1'
#
loop_
_entity.id
_entity.type
_entity.pdbx_description
1 polymer ?
#
loop_
_entity_poly.entity_id
_entity_poly.type
_entity_poly.pdbx_seq_one_letter_code
_entity_poly.pdbx_strand_id
1 'polypeptide(L)'
;AVPPQYFPLARPYYFAKKLIKKGYNVTIFAASSVHNSNKNLIKKNELFKIEIIDGINYIYVKTCNYKGNGITRIKNMFEYSFRLICITGNFKKPDVILATSVHPLACVAGIKIAKKLNCKCIVEIADMWPLTLVEMGKLKENSIITK
;
A
#
# COMPACT_ATOMS: atom_id res chain seq x y z
N ALA A 1 2.02 -1.83 -5.14
CA ALA A 1 0.99 -2.73 -5.70
C ALA A 1 0.23 -2.08 -6.86
N VAL A 2 0.87 -1.25 -7.68
CA VAL A 2 0.22 -0.72 -8.89
C VAL A 2 0.15 -1.84 -9.95
N PRO A 3 -0.80 -1.81 -10.89
CA PRO A 3 -0.88 -2.78 -11.97
C PRO A 3 0.44 -2.95 -12.73
N PRO A 4 0.71 -4.13 -13.33
CA PRO A 4 1.96 -4.43 -14.03
C PRO A 4 2.34 -3.41 -15.11
N GLN A 5 1.34 -2.79 -15.76
CA GLN A 5 1.53 -1.74 -16.77
C GLN A 5 2.22 -0.47 -16.24
N TYR A 6 2.21 -0.25 -14.91
CA TYR A 6 2.81 0.93 -14.28
C TYR A 6 4.11 0.61 -13.53
N PHE A 7 4.25 -0.59 -12.98
CA PHE A 7 5.47 -1.06 -12.34
C PHE A 7 5.44 -2.59 -12.23
N PRO A 8 6.56 -3.31 -12.46
CA PRO A 8 6.59 -4.78 -12.51
C PRO A 8 6.50 -5.45 -11.13
N LEU A 9 5.75 -4.88 -10.18
CA LEU A 9 5.43 -5.53 -8.91
C LEU A 9 4.33 -6.58 -9.16
N ALA A 10 4.78 -7.76 -9.59
CA ALA A 10 3.97 -8.89 -9.99
C ALA A 10 3.20 -9.57 -8.84
N ARG A 11 3.73 -9.54 -7.61
CA ARG A 11 3.21 -10.37 -6.50
C ARG A 11 1.74 -10.09 -6.15
N PRO A 12 1.32 -8.84 -5.84
CA PRO A 12 -0.08 -8.58 -5.48
C PRO A 12 -1.04 -8.87 -6.64
N TYR A 13 -0.61 -8.59 -7.87
CA TYR A 13 -1.38 -8.85 -9.09
C TYR A 13 -1.65 -10.36 -9.26
N TYR A 14 -0.62 -11.20 -9.30
CA TYR A 14 -0.79 -12.63 -9.51
C TYR A 14 -1.52 -13.30 -8.36
N PHE A 15 -1.28 -12.85 -7.12
CA PHE A 15 -2.01 -13.34 -5.96
C PHE A 15 -3.51 -13.05 -6.08
N ALA A 16 -3.88 -11.82 -6.45
CA ALA A 16 -5.27 -11.45 -6.70
C ALA A 16 -5.89 -12.27 -7.84
N LYS A 17 -5.19 -12.47 -8.96
CA LYS A 17 -5.69 -13.32 -10.06
C LYS A 17 -5.99 -14.75 -9.60
N LYS A 18 -5.16 -15.33 -8.74
CA LYS A 18 -5.36 -16.69 -8.22
C LYS A 18 -6.54 -16.76 -7.25
N LEU A 19 -6.74 -15.74 -6.41
CA LEU A 19 -7.91 -15.63 -5.53
C LEU A 19 -9.22 -15.44 -6.31
N ILE A 20 -9.22 -14.58 -7.33
CA ILE A 20 -10.39 -14.40 -8.20
C ILE A 20 -10.75 -15.71 -8.90
N LYS A 21 -9.78 -16.48 -9.39
CA LYS A 21 -10.01 -17.82 -9.97
C LYS A 21 -10.63 -18.81 -8.98
N LYS A 22 -10.47 -18.59 -7.67
CA LYS A 22 -11.09 -19.39 -6.60
C LYS A 22 -12.45 -18.83 -6.16
N GLY A 23 -12.98 -17.81 -6.82
CA GLY A 23 -14.30 -17.22 -6.53
C GLY A 23 -14.28 -16.08 -5.51
N TYR A 24 -13.12 -15.60 -5.08
CA TYR A 24 -13.03 -14.47 -4.16
C TYR A 24 -13.14 -13.12 -4.88
N ASN A 25 -13.83 -12.16 -4.27
CA ASN A 25 -13.78 -10.77 -4.71
C ASN A 25 -12.54 -10.11 -4.11
N VAL A 26 -11.65 -9.59 -4.96
CA VAL A 26 -10.37 -9.01 -4.54
C VAL A 26 -10.30 -7.54 -4.93
N THR A 27 -9.92 -6.73 -3.95
CA THR A 27 -9.67 -5.31 -4.09
C THR A 27 -8.24 -5.00 -3.64
N ILE A 28 -7.49 -4.28 -4.46
CA ILE A 28 -6.12 -3.86 -4.17
C ILE A 28 -6.09 -2.36 -3.93
N PHE A 29 -5.62 -1.96 -2.75
CA PHE A 29 -5.29 -0.57 -2.47
C PHE A 29 -3.84 -0.27 -2.84
N ALA A 30 -3.61 0.83 -3.55
CA ALA A 30 -2.27 1.25 -3.98
C ALA A 30 -2.12 2.78 -3.89
N ALA A 31 -0.90 3.28 -3.73
CA ALA A 31 -0.65 4.71 -3.85
C ALA A 31 -0.90 5.18 -5.31
N SER A 32 -1.41 6.39 -5.48
CA SER A 32 -1.62 7.00 -6.80
C SER A 32 -0.31 7.41 -7.47
N SER A 33 0.76 7.62 -6.70
CA SER A 33 2.10 7.89 -7.21
C SER A 33 2.74 6.58 -7.70
N VAL A 34 3.25 6.60 -8.93
CA VAL A 34 3.96 5.46 -9.50
C VAL A 34 5.43 5.52 -9.06
N HIS A 35 5.91 4.44 -8.44
CA HIS A 35 7.30 4.36 -7.97
C HIS A 35 8.29 4.54 -9.12
N ASN A 36 9.38 5.28 -8.88
CA ASN A 36 10.40 5.63 -9.87
C ASN A 36 9.85 6.32 -11.14
N SER A 37 8.76 7.09 -10.99
CA SER A 37 8.10 7.79 -12.08
C SER A 37 7.59 9.16 -11.62
N ASN A 38 7.40 10.08 -12.56
CA ASN A 38 6.72 11.36 -12.31
C ASN A 38 5.19 11.24 -12.43
N LYS A 39 4.68 10.03 -12.69
CA LYS A 39 3.26 9.77 -12.93
C LYS A 39 2.50 9.67 -11.62
N ASN A 40 1.39 10.41 -11.55
CA ASN A 40 0.38 10.28 -10.51
C ASN A 40 -0.95 9.94 -11.19
N LEU A 41 -1.57 8.85 -10.77
CA LEU A 41 -2.80 8.32 -11.37
C LEU A 41 -4.05 9.14 -10.98
N ILE A 42 -3.91 10.07 -10.03
CA ILE A 42 -4.98 10.95 -9.55
C ILE A 42 -4.52 12.40 -9.71
N LYS A 43 -5.37 13.26 -10.27
CA LYS A 43 -5.12 14.71 -10.42
C LYS A 43 -5.50 15.48 -9.14
N LYS A 44 -5.55 16.82 -9.18
CA LYS A 44 -5.99 17.65 -8.05
C LYS A 44 -7.52 17.47 -7.90
N ASN A 45 -8.00 17.29 -6.66
CA ASN A 45 -9.41 17.23 -6.19
C ASN A 45 -10.03 15.85 -5.86
N GLU A 46 -9.35 14.74 -6.10
CA GLU A 46 -9.87 13.41 -5.74
C GLU A 46 -9.06 12.77 -4.60
N LEU A 47 -9.74 12.12 -3.66
CA LEU A 47 -9.10 11.38 -2.55
C LEU A 47 -8.66 9.98 -2.97
N PHE A 48 -9.40 9.36 -3.89
CA PHE A 48 -9.09 8.06 -4.47
C PHE A 48 -9.65 7.93 -5.89
N LYS A 49 -9.16 6.95 -6.63
CA LYS A 49 -9.64 6.58 -7.96
C LYS A 49 -9.82 5.07 -8.03
N ILE A 50 -10.92 4.61 -8.61
CA ILE A 50 -11.19 3.19 -8.82
C ILE A 50 -10.92 2.84 -10.29
N GLU A 51 -10.31 1.68 -10.52
CA GLU A 51 -10.07 1.14 -11.85
C GLU A 51 -10.18 -0.39 -11.80
N ILE A 52 -10.81 -1.00 -12.80
CA ILE A 52 -10.89 -2.46 -12.90
C ILE A 52 -9.90 -2.92 -13.97
N ILE A 53 -8.95 -3.77 -13.57
CA ILE A 53 -7.94 -4.31 -14.48
C ILE A 53 -7.91 -5.83 -14.30
N ASP A 54 -8.15 -6.57 -15.38
CA ASP A 54 -8.16 -8.03 -15.40
C ASP A 54 -9.11 -8.68 -14.37
N GLY A 55 -10.21 -7.98 -14.06
CA GLY A 55 -11.21 -8.37 -13.05
C GLY A 55 -10.83 -8.01 -11.60
N ILE A 56 -9.71 -7.33 -11.38
CA ILE A 56 -9.27 -6.88 -10.06
C ILE A 56 -9.70 -5.42 -9.85
N ASN A 57 -10.33 -5.14 -8.70
CA ASN A 57 -10.66 -3.77 -8.31
C ASN A 57 -9.43 -3.07 -7.74
N TYR A 58 -8.85 -2.13 -8.47
CA TYR A 58 -7.79 -1.26 -7.98
C TYR A 58 -8.39 0.02 -7.40
N ILE A 59 -8.00 0.34 -6.17
CA ILE A 59 -8.29 1.61 -5.52
C ILE A 59 -6.98 2.34 -5.30
N TYR A 60 -6.75 3.38 -6.10
CA TYR A 60 -5.61 4.25 -5.91
C TYR A 60 -5.94 5.29 -4.85
N VAL A 61 -5.07 5.44 -3.85
CA VAL A 61 -5.16 6.44 -2.79
C VAL A 61 -4.31 7.63 -3.19
N LYS A 62 -4.88 8.83 -3.16
CA LYS A 62 -4.16 10.05 -3.52
C LYS A 62 -2.93 10.23 -2.63
N THR A 63 -1.77 10.40 -3.23
CA THR A 63 -0.50 10.66 -2.53
C THR A 63 0.32 11.71 -3.28
N CYS A 64 1.23 12.39 -2.60
CA CYS A 64 2.19 13.31 -3.19
C CYS A 64 3.21 12.58 -4.07
N ASN A 65 3.74 13.25 -5.08
CA ASN A 65 4.86 12.71 -5.84
C ASN A 65 6.14 12.75 -4.99
N TYR A 66 7.04 11.80 -5.22
CA TYR A 66 8.38 11.80 -4.64
C TYR A 66 9.39 11.39 -5.70
N LYS A 67 10.67 11.73 -5.45
CA LYS A 67 11.81 11.31 -6.28
C LYS A 67 12.91 10.79 -5.37
N GLY A 68 13.56 9.72 -5.80
CA GLY A 68 14.61 9.07 -5.04
C GLY A 68 14.14 8.52 -3.69
N ASN A 69 15.08 8.40 -2.75
CA ASN A 69 14.87 7.78 -1.44
C ASN A 69 14.90 8.80 -0.29
N GLY A 70 14.56 10.06 -0.56
CA GLY A 70 14.60 11.13 0.44
C GLY A 70 13.35 11.23 1.33
N ILE A 71 13.29 12.29 2.12
CA ILE A 71 12.20 12.60 3.07
C ILE A 71 10.83 12.67 2.37
N THR A 72 10.78 13.07 1.10
CA THR A 72 9.54 13.10 0.31
C THR A 72 8.94 11.71 0.10
N ARG A 73 9.77 10.65 0.02
CA ARG A 73 9.30 9.26 -0.02
C ARG A 73 8.67 8.85 1.31
N ILE A 74 9.27 9.24 2.43
CA ILE A 74 8.72 8.99 3.76
C ILE A 74 7.37 9.72 3.92
N LYS A 75 7.29 10.99 3.52
CA LYS A 75 6.04 11.77 3.50
C LYS A 75 4.96 11.06 2.68
N ASN A 76 5.30 10.52 1.52
CA ASN A 76 4.39 9.75 0.69
C ASN A 76 3.87 8.48 1.40
N MET A 77 4.74 7.72 2.08
CA MET A 77 4.36 6.52 2.85
C MET A 77 3.40 6.86 3.99
N PHE A 78 3.67 7.92 4.73
CA PHE A 78 2.78 8.41 5.80
C PHE A 78 1.44 8.88 5.22
N GLU A 79 1.47 9.68 4.17
CA GLU A 79 0.27 10.19 3.52
C GLU A 79 -0.60 9.05 2.97
N TYR A 80 0.01 8.05 2.35
CA TYR A 80 -0.67 6.85 1.89
C TYR A 80 -1.38 6.15 3.05
N SER A 81 -0.63 5.85 4.12
CA SER A 81 -1.13 5.08 5.26
C SER A 81 -2.27 5.80 5.98
N PHE A 82 -2.13 7.12 6.18
CA PHE A 82 -3.15 7.95 6.81
C PHE A 82 -4.42 8.04 5.94
N ARG A 83 -4.27 8.40 4.67
CA ARG A 83 -5.41 8.54 3.76
C ARG A 83 -6.13 7.22 3.53
N LEU A 84 -5.41 6.10 3.49
CA LEU A 84 -5.98 4.76 3.40
C LEU A 84 -6.99 4.54 4.54
N ILE A 85 -6.59 4.79 5.80
CA ILE A 85 -7.47 4.67 6.98
C ILE A 85 -8.71 5.58 6.88
N CYS A 86 -8.55 6.78 6.33
CA CYS A 86 -9.66 7.72 6.16
C CYS A 86 -10.66 7.25 5.09
N ILE A 87 -10.17 6.76 3.95
CA ILE A 87 -11.04 6.44 2.82
C ILE A 87 -11.70 5.06 2.92
N THR A 88 -11.17 4.14 3.73
CA THR A 88 -11.66 2.75 3.76
C THR A 88 -13.13 2.62 4.18
N GLY A 89 -13.67 3.61 4.89
CA GLY A 89 -15.10 3.65 5.25
C GLY A 89 -16.04 3.83 4.05
N ASN A 90 -15.54 4.26 2.89
CA ASN A 90 -16.34 4.41 1.68
C ASN A 90 -16.55 3.10 0.93
N PHE A 91 -15.92 2.00 1.37
CA PHE A 91 -15.98 0.71 0.69
C PHE A 91 -16.68 -0.33 1.56
N LYS A 92 -17.22 -1.36 0.90
CA LYS A 92 -17.84 -2.48 1.59
C LYS A 92 -16.82 -3.14 2.55
N LYS A 93 -17.28 -3.45 3.76
CA LYS A 93 -16.49 -4.21 4.74
C LYS A 93 -16.01 -5.52 4.10
N PRO A 94 -14.69 -5.81 4.11
CA PRO A 94 -14.16 -7.09 3.65
C PRO A 94 -14.22 -8.14 4.78
N ASP A 95 -14.19 -9.41 4.40
CA ASP A 95 -14.06 -10.53 5.35
C ASP A 95 -12.64 -10.63 5.93
N VAL A 96 -11.64 -10.38 5.08
CA VAL A 96 -10.22 -10.46 5.40
C VAL A 96 -9.45 -9.31 4.74
N ILE A 97 -8.51 -8.72 5.47
CA ILE A 97 -7.51 -7.78 4.96
C ILE A 97 -6.15 -8.46 4.93
N LEU A 98 -5.49 -8.46 3.77
CA LEU A 98 -4.08 -8.81 3.64
C LEU A 98 -3.24 -7.53 3.60
N ALA A 99 -2.47 -7.28 4.66
CA ALA A 99 -1.65 -6.09 4.81
C ALA A 99 -0.18 -6.41 4.54
N THR A 100 0.26 -6.18 3.30
CA THR A 100 1.64 -6.44 2.86
C THR A 100 2.58 -5.29 3.21
N SER A 101 3.71 -5.59 3.84
CA SER A 101 4.79 -4.65 4.17
C SER A 101 5.57 -4.28 2.92
N VAL A 102 5.08 -3.27 2.19
CA VAL A 102 5.90 -2.46 1.27
C VAL A 102 6.65 -1.34 2.02
N HIS A 103 6.16 -1.04 3.22
CA HIS A 103 6.77 -0.27 4.30
C HIS A 103 5.96 -0.60 5.57
N PRO A 104 6.55 -0.55 6.79
CA PRO A 104 5.85 -0.95 8.02
C PRO A 104 4.52 -0.22 8.26
N LEU A 105 4.43 1.06 7.85
CA LEU A 105 3.20 1.86 8.02
C LEU A 105 1.99 1.28 7.26
N ALA A 106 2.20 0.52 6.17
CA ALA A 106 1.10 -0.12 5.44
C ALA A 106 0.46 -1.23 6.27
N CYS A 107 1.28 -2.02 6.97
CA CYS A 107 0.79 -3.05 7.90
C CYS A 107 0.06 -2.43 9.09
N VAL A 108 0.61 -1.35 9.67
CA VAL A 108 -0.05 -0.60 10.75
C VAL A 108 -1.41 -0.08 10.29
N ALA A 109 -1.50 0.49 9.09
CA ALA A 109 -2.76 0.93 8.52
C ALA A 109 -3.75 -0.24 8.36
N GLY A 110 -3.31 -1.37 7.79
CA GLY A 110 -4.13 -2.57 7.63
C GLY A 110 -4.70 -3.10 8.95
N ILE A 111 -3.88 -3.14 10.01
CA ILE A 111 -4.32 -3.55 11.36
C ILE A 111 -5.36 -2.57 11.91
N LYS A 112 -5.13 -1.26 11.80
CA LYS A 112 -6.07 -0.24 12.26
C LYS A 112 -7.40 -0.31 11.53
N ILE A 113 -7.37 -0.53 10.21
CA ILE A 113 -8.57 -0.68 9.38
C ILE A 113 -9.33 -1.95 9.76
N ALA A 114 -8.62 -3.07 9.94
CA ALA A 114 -9.25 -4.33 10.35
C ALA A 114 -9.96 -4.21 11.71
N LYS A 115 -9.34 -3.52 12.68
CA LYS A 115 -9.99 -3.18 13.96
C LYS A 115 -11.22 -2.30 13.75
N LYS A 116 -11.11 -1.23 12.94
CA LYS A 116 -12.21 -0.29 12.66
C LYS A 116 -13.39 -0.97 11.97
N LEU A 117 -13.13 -1.89 11.04
CA LEU A 117 -14.14 -2.61 10.28
C LEU A 117 -14.58 -3.92 10.96
N ASN A 118 -13.95 -4.30 12.06
CA ASN A 118 -14.16 -5.57 12.75
C ASN A 118 -14.05 -6.78 11.81
N CYS A 119 -12.93 -6.90 11.08
CA CYS A 119 -12.63 -8.02 10.19
C CYS A 119 -11.25 -8.63 10.47
N LYS A 120 -10.97 -9.80 9.87
CA LYS A 120 -9.68 -10.49 10.07
C LYS A 120 -8.56 -9.75 9.35
N CYS A 121 -7.37 -9.72 9.95
CA CYS A 121 -6.18 -9.12 9.36
C CYS A 121 -5.08 -10.18 9.27
N ILE A 122 -4.47 -10.32 8.10
CA ILE A 122 -3.26 -11.11 7.87
C ILE A 122 -2.18 -10.13 7.48
N VAL A 123 -1.05 -10.15 8.19
CA VAL A 123 0.10 -9.30 7.89
C VAL A 123 1.14 -10.12 7.13
N GLU A 124 1.56 -9.62 5.97
CA GLU A 124 2.62 -10.23 5.16
C GLU A 124 3.85 -9.32 5.22
N ILE A 125 4.90 -9.74 5.92
CA ILE A 125 6.17 -9.00 5.94
C ILE A 125 6.94 -9.34 4.67
N ALA A 126 6.87 -8.45 3.68
CA ALA A 126 7.53 -8.59 2.39
C ALA A 126 8.82 -7.77 2.25
N ASP A 127 9.06 -6.85 3.19
CA ASP A 127 10.24 -5.99 3.28
C ASP A 127 10.57 -5.80 4.75
N MET A 128 11.82 -6.06 5.12
CA MET A 128 12.35 -5.89 6.48
C MET A 128 12.90 -4.48 6.72
N TRP A 129 12.76 -3.55 5.78
CA TRP A 129 13.08 -2.14 6.03
C TRP A 129 12.29 -1.61 7.25
N PRO A 130 12.92 -0.91 8.21
CA PRO A 130 14.27 -0.35 8.20
C PRO A 130 15.38 -1.24 8.81
N LEU A 131 15.05 -2.45 9.31
CA LEU A 131 16.03 -3.36 9.92
C LEU A 131 17.21 -3.63 8.97
N THR A 132 16.93 -3.85 7.69
CA THR A 132 17.96 -4.02 6.66
C THR A 132 18.91 -2.82 6.54
N LEU A 133 18.43 -1.59 6.73
CA LEU A 133 19.31 -0.40 6.72
C LEU A 133 20.17 -0.30 7.98
N VAL A 134 19.69 -0.80 9.11
CA VAL A 134 20.46 -0.87 10.36
C VAL A 134 21.57 -1.90 10.20
N GLU A 135 21.25 -3.11 9.73
CA GLU A 135 22.23 -4.18 9.49
C GLU A 135 23.29 -3.78 8.46
N MET A 136 22.92 -2.98 7.45
CA MET A 136 23.85 -2.44 6.45
C MET A 136 24.65 -1.22 6.94
N GLY A 137 24.48 -0.78 8.19
CA GLY A 137 25.16 0.39 8.77
C GLY A 137 24.73 1.73 8.17
N LYS A 138 23.65 1.76 7.37
CA LYS A 138 23.10 2.98 6.74
C LYS A 138 22.18 3.78 7.67
N LEU A 139 21.70 3.15 8.74
CA LEU A 139 20.97 3.80 9.84
C LEU A 139 21.59 3.37 11.17
N LYS A 140 21.71 4.31 12.12
CA LYS A 140 22.11 3.97 13.49
C LYS A 140 20.97 3.23 14.19
N GLU A 141 21.33 2.14 14.85
CA GLU A 141 20.49 1.47 15.83
C GLU A 141 20.07 2.49 16.92
N ASN A 142 18.82 2.43 17.40
CA ASN A 142 18.23 3.38 18.37
C ASN A 142 17.94 4.83 17.90
N SER A 143 17.92 5.10 16.59
CA SER A 143 17.31 6.33 16.05
C SER A 143 15.77 6.30 16.13
N ILE A 144 15.09 7.45 16.03
CA ILE A 144 13.60 7.56 16.01
C ILE A 144 12.96 6.65 14.94
N ILE A 145 13.70 6.31 13.88
CA ILE A 145 13.24 5.49 12.75
C ILE A 145 13.41 3.99 13.04
N THR A 146 14.29 3.62 13.97
CA THR A 146 14.75 2.24 14.21
C THR A 146 14.40 1.73 15.61
N LYS A 147 13.80 2.59 16.45
CA LYS A 147 13.38 2.26 17.82
C LYS A 147 11.92 1.83 17.86
#